data_AF-A0A448UD87-F1
#
_entry.id   AF-A0A448UD87-F1
#
_cell.length_a   1.000
_cell.length_b   1.000
_cell.length_c   1.000
_cell.angle_alpha   90.00
_cell.angle_beta   90.00
_cell.angle_gamma   90.00
#
_symmetry.space_group_name_H-M   'P 1'
#
loop_
_entity.id
_entity.type
_entity.pdbx_description
1 polymer ?
#
loop_
_entity_poly.entity_id
_entity_poly.type
_entity_poly.pdbx_seq_one_letter_code
_entity_poly.pdbx_strand_id
1 'polypeptide(L)'
;MYIKIIQNLELITTYYSLRILVTFYGLRSYIVILIIIFLTVHGYKNIFSFNGMGSMLIGTTYSTFSQKDLGTFTLVPLDIEVDRDLIINWVKSEHAKFWCMREMDNKEIFEFYKKMQESSHSTAYMGRLNSEPIFLLEVYDPKFDEINKHYEVKDGDIGMHFLIAPKQSSPIHGLSQSILQIIIKFIFSNSSASRVIVEPDVNNKKIHVLNKKIGFIYQYPITLSYKIGYLAFLEKEDFKFKY
;
A
#
# COMPACT_ATOMS: atom_id res chain seq x y z
N MET A 1 -46.99 9.28 -15.90
CA MET A 1 -45.99 9.87 -16.82
C MET A 1 -44.65 10.17 -16.13
N TYR A 2 -44.63 10.62 -14.86
CA TYR A 2 -43.40 10.96 -14.12
C TYR A 2 -42.50 9.77 -13.70
N ILE A 3 -43.06 8.59 -13.44
CA ILE A 3 -42.28 7.42 -12.96
C ILE A 3 -41.32 6.86 -14.04
N LYS A 4 -41.68 6.97 -15.32
CA LYS A 4 -40.84 6.51 -16.45
C LYS A 4 -39.63 7.43 -16.74
N ILE A 5 -39.67 8.69 -16.28
CA ILE A 5 -38.59 9.66 -16.49
C ILE A 5 -37.50 9.48 -15.42
N ILE A 6 -37.88 9.18 -14.17
CA ILE A 6 -36.95 8.94 -13.06
C ILE A 6 -36.16 7.63 -13.26
N GLN A 7 -36.81 6.55 -13.69
CA GLN A 7 -36.12 5.29 -14.01
C GLN A 7 -35.10 5.43 -15.15
N ASN A 8 -35.40 6.27 -16.16
CA ASN A 8 -34.46 6.55 -17.24
C ASN A 8 -33.27 7.41 -16.79
N LEU A 9 -33.47 8.34 -15.85
CA LEU A 9 -32.36 9.16 -15.30
C LEU A 9 -31.40 8.36 -14.43
N GLU A 10 -31.90 7.39 -13.64
CA GLU A 10 -31.06 6.45 -12.86
C GLU A 10 -30.29 5.48 -13.76
N LEU A 11 -30.91 4.98 -14.82
CA LEU A 11 -30.24 4.13 -15.82
C LEU A 11 -29.14 4.89 -16.58
N ILE A 12 -29.38 6.17 -16.90
CA ILE A 12 -28.42 7.02 -17.60
C ILE A 12 -27.22 7.37 -16.70
N THR A 13 -27.46 7.75 -15.43
CA THR A 13 -26.36 8.01 -14.48
C THR A 13 -25.53 6.76 -14.21
N THR A 14 -26.17 5.60 -14.05
CA THR A 14 -25.49 4.31 -13.92
C THR A 14 -24.65 3.98 -15.16
N TYR A 15 -25.17 4.23 -16.37
CA TYR A 15 -24.46 3.99 -17.63
C TYR A 15 -23.23 4.89 -17.82
N TYR A 16 -23.31 6.17 -17.44
CA TYR A 16 -22.16 7.08 -17.51
C TYR A 16 -21.10 6.79 -16.43
N SER A 17 -21.51 6.39 -15.22
CA SER A 17 -20.58 5.94 -14.18
C SER A 17 -19.86 4.65 -14.55
N LEU A 18 -20.53 3.71 -15.25
CA LEU A 18 -19.89 2.48 -15.75
C LEU A 18 -18.90 2.76 -16.88
N ARG A 19 -19.15 3.74 -17.76
CA ARG A 19 -18.21 4.08 -18.84
C ARG A 19 -16.88 4.63 -18.30
N ILE A 20 -16.92 5.33 -17.18
CA ILE A 20 -15.73 5.86 -16.49
C ILE A 20 -14.93 4.70 -15.85
N LEU A 21 -15.60 3.74 -15.20
CA LEU A 21 -14.91 2.58 -14.59
C LEU A 21 -14.27 1.65 -15.62
N VAL A 22 -14.92 1.41 -16.76
CA VAL A 22 -14.44 0.47 -17.79
C VAL A 22 -13.25 1.02 -18.58
N THR A 23 -13.13 2.35 -18.69
CA THR A 23 -11.98 2.99 -19.37
C THR A 23 -10.71 2.95 -18.50
N PHE A 24 -10.84 2.80 -17.18
CA PHE A 24 -9.71 2.79 -16.24
C PHE A 24 -9.13 1.40 -15.90
N TYR A 25 -9.88 0.29 -16.06
CA TYR A 25 -9.48 -1.02 -15.49
C TYR A 25 -9.48 -2.24 -16.44
N GLY A 26 -9.68 -2.05 -17.75
CA GLY A 26 -9.57 -3.12 -18.76
C GLY A 26 -10.65 -4.24 -18.72
N LEU A 27 -10.72 -5.05 -19.79
CA LEU A 27 -11.81 -6.02 -20.06
C LEU A 27 -12.03 -7.10 -18.98
N ARG A 28 -11.03 -7.47 -18.19
CA ARG A 28 -11.16 -8.51 -17.13
C ARG A 28 -12.09 -8.07 -16.00
N SER A 29 -12.16 -6.77 -15.75
CA SER A 29 -12.99 -6.17 -14.69
C SER A 29 -14.48 -6.09 -15.06
N TYR A 30 -14.79 -6.14 -16.37
CA TYR A 30 -16.16 -6.04 -16.89
C TYR A 30 -17.03 -7.24 -16.49
N ILE A 31 -16.44 -8.45 -16.52
CA ILE A 31 -17.14 -9.69 -16.17
C ILE A 31 -17.45 -9.72 -14.67
N VAL A 32 -16.51 -9.29 -13.83
CA VAL A 32 -16.68 -9.25 -12.36
C VAL A 32 -17.78 -8.27 -11.97
N ILE A 33 -17.81 -7.09 -12.59
CA ILE A 33 -18.86 -6.08 -12.37
C ILE A 33 -20.23 -6.59 -12.83
N LEU A 34 -20.31 -7.23 -14.02
CA LEU A 34 -21.55 -7.82 -14.50
C LEU A 34 -22.08 -8.95 -13.61
N ILE A 35 -21.20 -9.77 -13.04
CA ILE A 35 -21.56 -10.84 -12.10
C ILE A 35 -22.11 -10.24 -10.79
N ILE A 36 -21.46 -9.22 -10.24
CA ILE A 36 -21.93 -8.55 -9.02
C ILE A 36 -23.31 -7.90 -9.24
N ILE A 37 -23.51 -7.24 -10.38
CA ILE A 37 -24.79 -6.65 -10.76
C ILE A 37 -25.87 -7.72 -10.94
N PHE A 38 -25.57 -8.81 -11.66
CA PHE A 38 -26.50 -9.91 -11.90
C PHE A 38 -26.96 -10.54 -10.58
N LEU A 39 -26.02 -10.84 -9.66
CA LEU A 39 -26.33 -11.44 -8.36
C LEU A 39 -27.16 -10.51 -7.47
N THR A 40 -26.90 -9.20 -7.52
CA THR A 40 -27.63 -8.19 -6.74
C THR A 40 -29.06 -8.01 -7.26
N VAL A 41 -29.24 -7.93 -8.58
CA VAL A 41 -30.55 -7.75 -9.23
C VAL A 41 -31.46 -8.98 -9.03
N HIS A 42 -30.89 -10.18 -8.96
CA HIS A 42 -31.65 -11.43 -8.80
C HIS A 42 -31.79 -11.89 -7.34
N GLY A 43 -31.44 -11.04 -6.37
CA GLY A 43 -31.76 -11.27 -4.96
C GLY A 43 -30.87 -12.31 -4.25
N TYR A 44 -29.74 -12.71 -4.84
CA TYR A 44 -28.79 -13.64 -4.24
C TYR A 44 -27.93 -12.96 -3.18
N LYS A 45 -28.51 -12.69 -2.00
CA LYS A 45 -27.88 -11.88 -0.94
C LYS A 45 -26.78 -12.57 -0.11
N ASN A 46 -26.37 -13.81 -0.40
CA ASN A 46 -25.44 -14.55 0.48
C ASN A 46 -24.53 -15.59 -0.22
N ILE A 47 -24.05 -15.37 -1.44
CA ILE A 47 -23.23 -16.39 -2.16
C ILE A 47 -21.72 -16.29 -1.89
N PHE A 48 -21.23 -15.27 -1.17
CA PHE A 48 -19.83 -15.23 -0.73
C PHE A 48 -19.74 -15.37 0.79
N SER A 49 -19.86 -16.59 1.32
CA SER A 49 -19.16 -16.93 2.55
C SER A 49 -17.77 -17.43 2.17
N PHE A 50 -16.77 -16.57 2.25
CA PHE A 50 -15.36 -17.00 2.25
C PHE A 50 -15.05 -17.61 3.63
N ASN A 51 -15.59 -18.80 3.90
CA ASN A 51 -15.17 -19.61 5.02
C ASN A 51 -13.96 -20.45 4.56
N GLY A 52 -12.76 -20.05 5.01
CA GLY A 52 -11.57 -20.87 4.87
C GLY A 52 -10.47 -20.30 3.97
N MET A 53 -10.04 -19.06 4.19
CA MET A 53 -8.70 -18.58 3.86
C MET A 53 -8.40 -17.45 4.86
N GLY A 54 -7.34 -17.59 5.65
CA GLY A 54 -6.83 -16.46 6.42
C GLY A 54 -6.32 -15.40 5.46
N SER A 55 -7.19 -14.49 5.02
CA SER A 55 -6.87 -13.43 4.07
C SER A 55 -6.12 -12.32 4.81
N MET A 56 -4.84 -12.57 5.07
CA MET A 56 -3.92 -11.59 5.60
C MET A 56 -3.35 -10.82 4.40
N LEU A 57 -4.04 -9.75 3.98
CA LEU A 57 -3.51 -8.48 3.44
C LEU A 57 -4.51 -7.72 2.53
N ILE A 58 -4.28 -6.41 2.46
CA ILE A 58 -5.19 -5.27 2.24
C ILE A 58 -5.57 -5.09 0.73
N GLY A 59 -5.79 -6.19 0.01
CA GLY A 59 -5.92 -6.19 -1.45
C GLY A 59 -7.26 -5.68 -1.98
N THR A 60 -7.52 -4.37 -1.86
CA THR A 60 -8.45 -3.50 -2.65
C THR A 60 -8.64 -2.13 -1.99
N THR A 61 -8.00 -1.88 -0.84
CA THR A 61 -8.42 -0.77 0.02
C THR A 61 -7.92 0.56 -0.48
N TYR A 62 -8.87 1.39 -0.90
CA TYR A 62 -8.74 2.84 -0.91
C TYR A 62 -8.92 3.36 0.52
N SER A 63 -7.91 4.04 1.07
CA SER A 63 -8.02 4.66 2.40
C SER A 63 -7.67 6.14 2.33
N THR A 64 -8.42 6.94 3.09
CA THR A 64 -8.23 8.39 3.19
C THR A 64 -7.90 8.79 4.61
N PHE A 65 -6.91 9.65 4.79
CA PHE A 65 -6.49 10.19 6.07
C PHE A 65 -6.31 11.70 5.96
N SER A 66 -7.04 12.46 6.76
CA SER A 66 -6.83 13.90 6.87
C SER A 66 -5.77 14.19 7.92
N GLN A 67 -4.77 14.99 7.56
CA GLN A 67 -3.75 15.47 8.48
C GLN A 67 -3.78 16.99 8.56
N LYS A 68 -3.86 17.50 9.78
CA LYS A 68 -3.92 18.94 10.04
C LYS A 68 -2.69 19.61 9.42
N ASP A 69 -2.92 20.72 8.72
CA ASP A 69 -1.91 21.57 8.07
C ASP A 69 -1.14 20.95 6.88
N LEU A 70 -1.31 19.64 6.59
CA LEU A 70 -0.70 18.99 5.42
C LEU A 70 -1.72 18.69 4.31
N GLY A 71 -2.95 18.32 4.67
CA GLY A 71 -4.01 18.01 3.72
C GLY A 71 -4.45 16.55 3.79
N THR A 72 -4.93 16.03 2.66
CA THR A 72 -5.57 14.72 2.58
C THR A 72 -4.63 13.71 1.95
N PHE A 73 -4.31 12.67 2.70
CA PHE A 73 -3.56 11.53 2.19
C PHE A 73 -4.51 10.44 1.70
N THR A 74 -4.17 9.83 0.57
CA THR A 74 -4.86 8.62 0.09
C THR A 74 -3.85 7.52 -0.20
N LEU A 75 -4.22 6.28 0.09
CA LEU A 75 -3.46 5.09 -0.28
C LEU A 75 -4.33 4.24 -1.19
N VAL A 76 -3.81 3.92 -2.36
CA VAL A 76 -4.47 3.10 -3.38
C VAL A 76 -3.52 2.00 -3.83
N PRO A 77 -4.01 0.79 -4.18
CA PRO A 77 -3.15 -0.24 -4.75
C PRO A 77 -2.36 0.32 -5.93
N LEU A 78 -1.06 -0.01 -6.01
CA LEU A 78 -0.20 0.42 -7.11
C LEU A 78 -0.72 -0.17 -8.42
N ASP A 79 -0.94 0.68 -9.41
CA ASP A 79 -1.18 0.25 -10.79
C ASP A 79 0.13 0.36 -11.55
N ILE A 80 0.87 -0.74 -11.65
CA ILE A 80 2.18 -0.73 -12.30
C ILE A 80 2.12 -0.52 -13.81
N GLU A 81 0.95 -0.70 -14.45
CA GLU A 81 0.81 -0.39 -15.88
C GLU A 81 0.66 1.12 -16.10
N VAL A 82 0.05 1.83 -15.15
CA VAL A 82 -0.13 3.29 -15.19
C VAL A 82 1.04 4.05 -14.56
N ASP A 83 1.50 3.63 -13.39
CA ASP A 83 2.48 4.33 -12.56
C ASP A 83 3.94 3.94 -12.89
N ARG A 84 4.18 3.09 -13.90
CA ARG A 84 5.48 2.49 -14.26
C ARG A 84 6.64 3.49 -14.25
N ASP A 85 6.54 4.52 -15.08
CA ASP A 85 7.63 5.47 -15.31
C ASP A 85 7.92 6.28 -14.05
N LEU A 86 6.87 6.61 -13.29
CA LEU A 86 7.00 7.33 -12.02
C LEU A 86 7.76 6.48 -10.99
N ILE A 87 7.36 5.22 -10.81
CA ILE A 87 8.00 4.31 -9.86
C ILE A 87 9.46 4.04 -10.25
N ILE A 88 9.74 3.75 -11.52
CA ILE A 88 11.11 3.55 -12.02
C ILE A 88 11.97 4.78 -11.70
N ASN A 89 11.47 5.99 -11.96
CA ASN A 89 12.19 7.23 -11.65
C ASN A 89 12.45 7.38 -10.15
N TRP A 90 11.50 7.01 -9.29
CA TRP A 90 11.65 7.12 -7.84
C TRP A 90 12.71 6.15 -7.32
N VAL A 91 12.59 4.86 -7.65
CA VAL A 91 13.46 3.81 -7.09
C VAL A 91 14.89 3.87 -7.63
N LYS A 92 15.10 4.47 -8.81
CA LYS A 92 16.43 4.73 -9.38
C LYS A 92 17.10 6.01 -8.90
N SER A 93 16.37 6.90 -8.24
CA SER A 93 16.92 8.18 -7.80
C SER A 93 18.01 8.03 -6.74
N GLU A 94 18.91 9.01 -6.66
CA GLU A 94 19.88 9.13 -5.55
C GLU A 94 19.20 9.17 -4.17
N HIS A 95 17.97 9.70 -4.12
CA HIS A 95 17.15 9.72 -2.91
C HIS A 95 16.83 8.32 -2.40
N ALA A 96 16.64 7.36 -3.32
CA ALA A 96 16.30 5.98 -3.06
C ALA A 96 17.53 5.05 -2.91
N LYS A 97 18.72 5.57 -2.59
CA LYS A 97 19.94 4.75 -2.49
C LYS A 97 19.87 3.56 -1.52
N PHE A 98 18.96 3.59 -0.55
CA PHE A 98 18.72 2.49 0.40
C PHE A 98 17.55 1.57 -0.01
N TRP A 99 16.91 1.83 -1.15
CA TRP A 99 15.81 1.02 -1.71
C TRP A 99 16.31 -0.23 -2.43
N CYS A 100 17.62 -0.30 -2.73
CA CYS A 100 18.29 -1.47 -3.30
C CYS A 100 17.81 -1.89 -4.71
N MET A 101 17.18 -0.99 -5.48
CA MET A 101 16.73 -1.25 -6.86
C MET A 101 17.41 -0.38 -7.92
N ARG A 102 18.39 0.46 -7.54
CA ARG A 102 19.00 1.43 -8.47
C ARG A 102 19.73 0.79 -9.65
N GLU A 103 20.38 -0.34 -9.40
CA GLU A 103 21.16 -1.07 -10.39
C GLU A 103 20.30 -2.04 -11.24
N MET A 104 19.02 -2.21 -10.89
CA MET A 104 18.08 -3.00 -11.69
C MET A 104 17.73 -2.27 -12.98
N ASP A 105 17.51 -3.00 -14.06
CA ASP A 105 16.98 -2.43 -15.28
C ASP A 105 15.47 -2.09 -15.15
N ASN A 106 14.96 -1.30 -16.10
CA ASN A 106 13.56 -0.84 -16.06
C ASN A 106 12.55 -1.99 -16.17
N LYS A 107 12.90 -3.07 -16.87
CA LYS A 107 12.06 -4.25 -17.03
C LYS A 107 12.04 -5.06 -15.74
N GLU A 108 13.17 -5.23 -15.08
CA GLU A 108 13.28 -5.92 -13.79
C GLU A 108 12.43 -5.23 -12.72
N ILE A 109 12.46 -3.89 -12.66
CA ILE A 109 11.62 -3.11 -11.74
C ILE A 109 10.13 -3.29 -12.05
N PHE A 110 9.75 -3.21 -13.32
CA PHE A 110 8.36 -3.43 -13.74
C PHE A 110 7.86 -4.82 -13.37
N GLU A 111 8.63 -5.86 -13.70
CA GLU A 111 8.28 -7.25 -13.39
C GLU A 111 8.26 -7.52 -11.88
N PHE A 112 9.11 -6.86 -11.10
CA PHE A 112 9.08 -6.94 -9.63
C PHE A 112 7.73 -6.45 -9.10
N TYR A 113 7.33 -5.22 -9.43
CA TYR A 113 6.06 -4.67 -8.92
C TYR A 113 4.83 -5.37 -9.50
N LYS A 114 4.90 -5.86 -10.74
CA LYS A 114 3.83 -6.68 -11.32
C LYS A 114 3.64 -7.97 -10.54
N LYS A 115 4.71 -8.73 -10.29
CA LYS A 115 4.65 -9.95 -9.46
C LYS A 115 4.18 -9.65 -8.05
N MET A 116 4.61 -8.53 -7.47
CA MET A 116 4.16 -8.10 -6.16
C MET A 116 2.65 -7.87 -6.14
N GLN A 117 2.07 -7.23 -7.16
CA GLN A 117 0.63 -7.01 -7.27
C GLN A 117 -0.18 -8.29 -7.60
N GLU A 118 0.45 -9.30 -8.19
CA GLU A 118 -0.14 -10.62 -8.46
C GLU A 118 -0.01 -11.59 -7.26
N SER A 119 0.76 -11.23 -6.23
CA SER A 119 1.05 -12.06 -5.05
C SER A 119 -0.09 -12.06 -4.03
N SER A 120 -0.27 -13.19 -3.35
CA SER A 120 -1.14 -13.31 -2.17
C SER A 120 -0.46 -12.92 -0.85
N HIS A 121 0.84 -12.65 -0.87
CA HIS A 121 1.66 -12.43 0.34
C HIS A 121 2.32 -11.06 0.39
N SER A 122 2.12 -10.23 -0.64
CA SER A 122 2.73 -8.91 -0.74
C SER A 122 1.87 -8.03 -1.62
N THR A 123 1.90 -6.73 -1.42
CA THR A 123 1.28 -5.75 -2.32
C THR A 123 1.91 -4.37 -2.11
N ALA A 124 1.94 -3.57 -3.16
CA ALA A 124 2.39 -2.19 -3.14
C ALA A 124 1.21 -1.22 -3.22
N TYR A 125 1.37 -0.06 -2.57
CA TYR A 125 0.42 1.04 -2.60
C TYR A 125 1.08 2.33 -3.07
N MET A 126 0.37 3.07 -3.91
CA MET A 126 0.67 4.46 -4.23
C MET A 126 0.03 5.37 -3.19
N GLY A 127 0.87 6.10 -2.46
CA GLY A 127 0.48 7.12 -1.51
C GLY A 127 0.43 8.50 -2.16
N ARG A 128 -0.69 9.20 -2.00
CA ARG A 128 -0.92 10.54 -2.57
C ARG A 128 -1.22 11.56 -1.48
N LEU A 129 -0.78 12.80 -1.67
CA LEU A 129 -1.16 13.97 -0.87
C LEU A 129 -1.92 14.94 -1.77
N ASN A 130 -3.19 15.23 -1.44
CA ASN A 130 -4.08 16.05 -2.26
C ASN A 130 -4.14 15.56 -3.72
N SER A 131 -4.18 14.24 -3.92
CA SER A 131 -4.15 13.53 -5.21
C SER A 131 -2.79 13.41 -5.90
N GLU A 132 -1.76 14.14 -5.44
CA GLU A 132 -0.41 14.06 -6.01
C GLU A 132 0.39 12.88 -5.41
N PRO A 133 0.99 12.00 -6.23
CA PRO A 133 1.87 10.93 -5.76
C PRO A 133 3.02 11.47 -4.91
N ILE A 134 3.20 10.93 -3.70
CA ILE A 134 4.22 11.42 -2.76
C ILE A 134 4.96 10.32 -2.00
N PHE A 135 4.45 9.09 -1.96
CA PHE A 135 5.22 7.95 -1.45
C PHE A 135 4.77 6.62 -2.05
N LEU A 136 5.67 5.66 -2.05
CA LEU A 136 5.42 4.25 -2.33
C LEU A 136 5.47 3.50 -1.00
N LEU A 137 4.53 2.57 -0.79
CA LEU A 137 4.50 1.64 0.33
C LEU A 137 4.51 0.21 -0.21
N GLU A 138 5.40 -0.63 0.31
CA GLU A 138 5.39 -2.08 0.12
C GLU A 138 4.94 -2.71 1.44
N VAL A 139 3.99 -3.65 1.37
CA VAL A 139 3.53 -4.43 2.51
C VAL A 139 3.69 -5.91 2.17
N TYR A 140 4.20 -6.70 3.11
CA TYR A 140 4.44 -8.12 2.89
C TYR A 140 4.22 -8.96 4.16
N ASP A 141 3.90 -10.24 3.98
CA ASP A 141 3.90 -11.25 5.03
C ASP A 141 5.34 -11.73 5.24
N PRO A 142 5.96 -11.46 6.42
CA PRO A 142 7.35 -11.83 6.68
C PRO A 142 7.61 -13.33 6.55
N LYS A 143 6.60 -14.20 6.67
CA LYS A 143 6.74 -15.66 6.48
C LYS A 143 7.25 -16.04 5.08
N PHE A 144 6.99 -15.20 4.07
CA PHE A 144 7.35 -15.43 2.67
C PHE A 144 8.53 -14.57 2.21
N ASP A 145 9.17 -13.84 3.11
CA ASP A 145 10.33 -13.00 2.85
C ASP A 145 11.62 -13.58 3.47
N GLU A 146 12.78 -13.15 2.97
CA GLU A 146 14.09 -13.54 3.50
C GLU A 146 14.22 -13.29 5.01
N ILE A 147 13.53 -12.27 5.53
CA ILE A 147 13.55 -11.91 6.94
C ILE A 147 13.12 -13.04 7.89
N ASN A 148 12.34 -14.02 7.43
CA ASN A 148 11.90 -15.17 8.26
C ASN A 148 13.07 -16.03 8.80
N LYS A 149 14.27 -15.91 8.22
CA LYS A 149 15.47 -16.62 8.67
C LYS A 149 16.15 -15.94 9.86
N HIS A 150 15.74 -14.71 10.18
CA HIS A 150 16.43 -13.85 11.14
C HIS A 150 15.69 -13.66 12.46
N TYR A 151 14.41 -14.04 12.51
CA TYR A 151 13.62 -14.05 13.74
C TYR A 151 12.41 -14.98 13.60
N GLU A 152 11.80 -15.37 14.72
CA GLU A 152 10.56 -16.14 14.71
C GLU A 152 9.37 -15.25 14.33
N VAL A 153 8.87 -15.43 13.11
CA VAL A 153 7.70 -14.71 12.60
C VAL A 153 6.45 -15.14 13.37
N LYS A 154 5.74 -14.17 13.94
CA LYS A 154 4.49 -14.40 14.68
C LYS A 154 3.28 -14.19 13.79
N ASP A 155 2.17 -14.84 14.15
CA ASP A 155 0.88 -14.52 13.53
C ASP A 155 0.50 -13.07 13.79
N GLY A 156 0.12 -12.35 12.73
CA GLY A 156 -0.19 -10.93 12.78
C GLY A 156 1.02 -10.01 12.57
N ASP A 157 2.21 -10.56 12.30
CA ASP A 157 3.34 -9.78 11.79
C ASP A 157 3.08 -9.32 10.36
N ILE A 158 3.31 -8.03 10.10
CA ILE A 158 3.33 -7.47 8.76
C ILE A 158 4.62 -6.68 8.57
N GLY A 159 5.37 -7.01 7.52
CA GLY A 159 6.53 -6.25 7.10
C GLY A 159 6.15 -5.06 6.21
N MET A 160 6.94 -4.00 6.26
CA MET A 160 6.76 -2.87 5.37
C MET A 160 8.07 -2.21 4.91
N HIS A 161 8.06 -1.70 3.69
CA HIS A 161 9.00 -0.70 3.21
C HIS A 161 8.25 0.54 2.73
N PHE A 162 8.87 1.72 2.81
CA PHE A 162 8.32 2.90 2.15
C PHE A 162 9.40 3.84 1.62
N LEU A 163 9.07 4.48 0.50
CA LEU A 163 9.91 5.45 -0.19
C LEU A 163 9.11 6.73 -0.38
N ILE A 164 9.60 7.84 0.15
CA ILE A 164 9.04 9.16 -0.18
C ILE A 164 9.57 9.56 -1.55
N ALA A 165 8.70 10.15 -2.37
CA ALA A 165 9.04 10.65 -3.69
C ALA A 165 10.30 11.56 -3.64
N PRO A 166 11.17 11.51 -4.66
CA PRO A 166 12.29 12.43 -4.77
C PRO A 166 11.83 13.89 -4.67
N LYS A 167 12.61 14.72 -3.98
CA LYS A 167 12.24 16.12 -3.76
C LYS A 167 12.09 16.87 -5.09
N GLN A 168 10.89 17.39 -5.34
CA GLN A 168 10.62 18.33 -6.42
C GLN A 168 10.64 19.79 -5.93
N SER A 169 10.57 20.01 -4.62
CA SER A 169 10.46 21.34 -4.00
C SER A 169 11.07 21.38 -2.59
N SER A 170 10.93 22.52 -1.91
CA SER A 170 11.40 22.71 -0.53
C SER A 170 10.78 21.68 0.43
N PRO A 171 11.56 21.18 1.43
CA PRO A 171 11.04 20.21 2.39
C PRO A 171 9.82 20.75 3.15
N ILE A 172 8.75 19.95 3.20
CA ILE A 172 7.59 20.23 4.03
C ILE A 172 7.88 19.68 5.44
N HIS A 173 7.81 20.56 6.45
CA HIS A 173 8.04 20.17 7.83
C HIS A 173 7.03 19.11 8.27
N GLY A 174 7.49 18.08 9.00
CA GLY A 174 6.62 17.02 9.52
C GLY A 174 6.17 15.95 8.51
N LEU A 175 6.31 16.19 7.19
CA LEU A 175 5.76 15.32 6.14
C LEU A 175 6.16 13.84 6.30
N SER A 176 7.45 13.54 6.44
CA SER A 176 7.92 12.15 6.56
C SER A 176 7.38 11.44 7.80
N GLN A 177 7.20 12.19 8.90
CA GLN A 177 6.61 11.66 10.12
C GLN A 177 5.13 11.37 9.95
N SER A 178 4.37 12.29 9.34
CA SER A 178 2.96 12.09 9.03
C SER A 178 2.75 10.93 8.07
N ILE A 179 3.57 10.79 7.01
CA ILE A 179 3.51 9.64 6.09
C ILE A 179 3.71 8.33 6.87
N LEU A 180 4.75 8.22 7.71
CA LEU A 180 4.97 6.98 8.46
C LEU A 180 3.80 6.70 9.42
N GLN A 181 3.27 7.69 10.13
CA GLN A 181 2.10 7.48 10.99
C GLN A 181 0.87 7.01 10.20
N ILE A 182 0.64 7.58 9.03
CA ILE A 182 -0.47 7.21 8.14
C ILE A 182 -0.30 5.78 7.64
N ILE A 183 0.91 5.38 7.23
CA ILE A 183 1.21 4.00 6.83
C ILE A 183 0.91 3.02 7.96
N ILE A 184 1.40 3.29 9.17
CA ILE A 184 1.17 2.40 10.31
C ILE A 184 -0.33 2.32 10.66
N LYS A 185 -1.03 3.45 10.65
CA LYS A 185 -2.48 3.49 10.85
C LYS A 185 -3.21 2.70 9.77
N PHE A 186 -2.82 2.88 8.51
CA PHE A 186 -3.38 2.14 7.37
C PHE A 186 -3.22 0.63 7.54
N ILE A 187 -2.02 0.15 7.90
CA ILE A 187 -1.77 -1.27 8.13
C ILE A 187 -2.66 -1.81 9.26
N PHE A 188 -2.66 -1.17 10.42
CA PHE A 188 -3.42 -1.64 11.58
C PHE A 188 -4.94 -1.50 11.46
N SER A 189 -5.44 -0.58 10.62
CA SER A 189 -6.86 -0.39 10.36
C SER A 189 -7.43 -1.35 9.30
N ASN A 190 -6.59 -1.86 8.40
CA ASN A 190 -7.06 -2.64 7.25
C ASN A 190 -6.60 -4.11 7.25
N SER A 191 -5.85 -4.52 8.26
CA SER A 191 -5.40 -5.91 8.43
C SER A 191 -5.62 -6.40 9.86
N SER A 192 -5.46 -7.70 10.07
CA SER A 192 -5.39 -8.31 11.39
C SER A 192 -4.03 -8.13 12.07
N ALA A 193 -3.16 -7.26 11.55
CA ALA A 193 -1.83 -7.05 12.09
C ALA A 193 -1.88 -6.66 13.58
N SER A 194 -1.08 -7.36 14.36
CA SER A 194 -0.76 -7.06 15.76
C SER A 194 0.58 -6.35 15.88
N ARG A 195 1.46 -6.50 14.87
CA ARG A 195 2.83 -5.99 14.90
C ARG A 195 3.34 -5.63 13.50
N VAL A 196 4.05 -4.51 13.39
CA VAL A 196 4.72 -4.08 12.15
C VAL A 196 6.23 -4.28 12.27
N ILE A 197 6.84 -4.81 11.21
CA ILE A 197 8.25 -5.17 11.13
C ILE A 197 8.95 -4.28 10.10
N VAL A 198 10.16 -3.82 10.43
CA VAL A 198 11.02 -3.07 9.53
C VAL A 198 12.49 -3.47 9.70
N GLU A 199 13.25 -3.36 8.61
CA GLU A 199 14.66 -3.73 8.54
C GLU A 199 15.46 -2.70 7.73
N PRO A 200 15.45 -1.41 8.10
CA PRO A 200 16.20 -0.39 7.39
C PRO A 200 17.70 -0.67 7.38
N ASP A 201 18.37 -0.34 6.28
CA ASP A 201 19.83 -0.38 6.17
C ASP A 201 20.51 0.32 7.35
N VAL A 202 21.53 -0.31 7.93
CA VAL A 202 22.24 0.17 9.13
C VAL A 202 22.85 1.58 8.98
N ASN A 203 23.09 2.03 7.75
CA ASN A 203 23.65 3.34 7.44
C ASN A 203 22.58 4.42 7.19
N ASN A 204 21.29 4.06 7.16
CA ASN A 204 20.21 5.01 6.93
C ASN A 204 19.83 5.76 8.22
N LYS A 205 20.70 6.69 8.63
CA LYS A 205 20.54 7.47 9.88
C LYS A 205 19.17 8.17 9.98
N LYS A 206 18.61 8.64 8.86
CA LYS A 206 17.33 9.39 8.84
C LYS A 206 16.15 8.49 9.20
N ILE A 207 16.07 7.30 8.59
CA ILE A 207 14.97 6.38 8.89
C ILE A 207 15.07 5.84 10.32
N HIS A 208 16.28 5.65 10.86
CA HIS A 208 16.43 5.24 12.25
C HIS A 208 15.87 6.25 13.25
N VAL A 209 16.13 7.54 13.04
CA VAL A 209 15.53 8.61 13.86
C VAL A 209 14.01 8.61 13.71
N LEU A 210 13.51 8.44 12.48
CA LEU A 210 12.08 8.47 12.19
C LEU A 210 11.33 7.27 12.80
N ASN A 211 11.83 6.05 12.63
CA ASN A 211 11.23 4.84 13.20
C ASN A 211 11.17 4.93 14.74
N LYS A 212 12.27 5.35 15.39
CA LYS A 212 12.30 5.53 16.85
C LYS A 212 11.27 6.56 17.33
N LYS A 213 11.04 7.65 16.59
CA LYS A 213 10.02 8.65 16.92
C LYS A 213 8.59 8.10 16.89
N ILE A 214 8.31 7.12 16.04
CA ILE A 214 6.98 6.49 15.92
C ILE A 214 6.80 5.33 16.91
N GLY A 215 7.87 4.90 17.57
CA GLY A 215 7.82 3.89 18.64
C GLY A 215 8.43 2.55 18.27
N PHE A 216 9.08 2.42 17.11
CA PHE A 216 9.76 1.17 16.76
C PHE A 216 10.89 0.86 17.75
N ILE A 217 10.87 -0.36 18.29
CA ILE A 217 11.87 -0.91 19.19
C ILE A 217 12.86 -1.73 18.38
N TYR A 218 14.10 -1.24 18.32
CA TYR A 218 15.20 -1.87 17.61
C TYR A 218 15.72 -3.09 18.38
N GLN A 219 15.99 -4.16 17.65
CA GLN A 219 16.52 -5.41 18.16
C GLN A 219 18.04 -5.47 17.87
N TYR A 220 18.42 -6.17 16.82
CA TYR A 220 19.80 -6.44 16.43
C TYR A 220 19.96 -6.29 14.90
N PRO A 221 21.20 -6.12 14.40
CA PRO A 221 21.46 -6.12 12.97
C PRO A 221 21.27 -7.54 12.38
N ILE A 222 20.76 -7.60 11.16
CA ILE A 222 20.53 -8.82 10.38
C ILE A 222 21.22 -8.69 9.02
N THR A 223 21.78 -9.78 8.50
CA THR A 223 22.44 -9.82 7.19
C THR A 223 21.49 -10.44 6.18
N LEU A 224 20.94 -9.60 5.30
CA LEU A 224 20.11 -10.01 4.18
C LEU A 224 20.99 -10.10 2.92
N SER A 225 20.51 -10.79 1.89
CA SER A 225 21.23 -11.01 0.63
C SER A 225 21.66 -9.71 -0.08
N TYR A 226 20.97 -8.60 0.20
CA TYR A 226 21.16 -7.31 -0.46
C TYR A 226 21.60 -6.16 0.46
N LYS A 227 21.62 -6.35 1.80
CA LYS A 227 22.04 -5.32 2.78
C LYS A 227 22.29 -5.90 4.16
N ILE A 228 22.94 -5.10 5.03
CA ILE A 228 22.85 -5.29 6.47
C ILE A 228 21.77 -4.32 6.99
N GLY A 229 20.72 -4.84 7.60
CA GLY A 229 19.60 -4.07 8.14
C GLY A 229 19.52 -4.16 9.66
N TYR A 230 18.84 -3.21 10.31
CA TYR A 230 18.47 -3.33 11.72
C TYR A 230 17.03 -3.80 11.86
N LEU A 231 16.82 -4.97 12.45
CA LEU A 231 15.48 -5.46 12.75
C LEU A 231 14.83 -4.59 13.83
N ALA A 232 13.61 -4.12 13.59
CA ALA A 232 12.82 -3.38 14.57
C ALA A 232 11.33 -3.71 14.47
N PHE A 233 10.64 -3.63 15.60
CA PHE A 233 9.23 -3.95 15.72
C PHE A 233 8.43 -2.78 16.27
N LEU A 234 7.18 -2.65 15.84
CA LEU A 234 6.18 -1.78 16.43
C LEU A 234 4.93 -2.59 16.74
N GLU A 235 4.66 -2.79 18.02
CA GLU A 235 3.42 -3.42 18.48
C GLU A 235 2.24 -2.46 18.28
N LYS A 236 1.08 -2.98 17.91
CA LYS A 236 -0.14 -2.18 17.67
C LYS A 236 -0.56 -1.39 18.91
N GLU A 237 -0.35 -1.96 20.09
CA GLU A 237 -0.70 -1.36 21.38
C GLU A 237 0.19 -0.16 21.74
N ASP A 238 1.43 -0.16 21.27
CA ASP A 238 2.40 0.92 21.48
C ASP A 238 2.23 2.07 20.49
N PHE A 239 1.50 1.84 19.39
CA PHE A 239 1.29 2.84 18.37
C PHE A 239 0.31 3.92 18.81
N LYS A 240 0.83 5.14 18.99
CA LYS A 240 0.03 6.33 19.30
C LYS A 240 -0.01 7.26 18.09
N PHE A 241 -1.12 7.24 17.35
CA PHE A 241 -1.36 8.18 16.26
C PHE A 241 -1.52 9.61 16.81
N LYS A 242 -0.76 10.58 16.29
CA LYS A 242 -0.81 11.97 16.72
C LYS A 242 -1.21 12.86 15.54
N TYR A 243 -2.36 13.51 15.66
CA TYR A 243 -2.90 14.45 14.67
C TYR A 243 -2.03 15.70 14.53
#